data_AF-A0A5B7BXV4-F1
#
_entry.id   AF-A0A5B7BXV4-F1
#
_cell.length_a   1.000
_cell.length_b   1.000
_cell.length_c   1.000
_cell.angle_alpha   90.00
_cell.angle_beta   90.00
_cell.angle_gamma   90.00
#
_symmetry.space_group_name_H-M   'P 1'
#
loop_
_entity.id
_entity.type
_entity.pdbx_description
1 polymer ?
#
loop_
_entity_poly.entity_id
_entity_poly.type
_entity_poly.pdbx_seq_one_letter_code
_entity_poly.pdbx_strand_id
1 'polypeptide(L)'
;LEYLLLGLVSTVPSFLMPMLVVGKVDSSICWMDRYWVKASLWIIIFSYVGNYFWTHYFFTVLGASYTFPSWKMNNVPHTTFLLTHVCFLFYHVTSNITLRRLQHFVADLPENIQWAIKAAWILVLAYFIAYLETLAISNFPYYEFVDRASMYKVGSLFYAIYFIVSFPMFLR
;
A
#
# COMPACT_ATOMS: atom_id res chain seq x y z
N LEU A 1 11.60 -19.89 -5.35
CA LEU A 1 10.24 -20.30 -5.78
C LEU A 1 9.21 -20.09 -4.67
N GLU A 2 9.54 -20.48 -3.44
CA GLU A 2 8.67 -20.36 -2.25
C GLU A 2 8.12 -18.95 -2.01
N TYR A 3 8.97 -17.91 -2.05
CA TYR A 3 8.52 -16.52 -1.88
C TYR A 3 7.64 -15.99 -3.02
N LEU A 4 7.82 -16.50 -4.25
CA LEU A 4 6.96 -16.11 -5.37
C LEU A 4 5.56 -16.72 -5.19
N LEU A 5 5.52 -17.98 -4.75
CA LEU A 5 4.27 -18.65 -4.42
C LEU A 5 3.54 -17.95 -3.27
N LEU A 6 4.26 -17.49 -2.25
CA LEU A 6 3.69 -16.65 -1.18
C LEU A 6 3.04 -15.39 -1.74
N GLY A 7 3.74 -14.63 -2.59
CA GLY A 7 3.18 -13.46 -3.26
C GLY A 7 1.90 -13.80 -4.04
N LEU A 8 1.91 -14.87 -4.83
CA LEU A 8 0.75 -15.30 -5.62
C LEU A 8 -0.43 -15.72 -4.74
N VAL A 9 -0.19 -16.50 -3.68
CA VAL A 9 -1.24 -16.95 -2.75
C VAL A 9 -1.84 -15.76 -2.00
N SER A 10 -1.08 -14.71 -1.72
CA SER A 10 -1.61 -13.47 -1.14
C SER A 10 -2.38 -12.62 -2.15
N THR A 11 -1.93 -12.56 -3.40
CA THR A 11 -2.54 -11.70 -4.44
C THR A 11 -3.80 -12.30 -5.05
N VAL A 12 -3.85 -13.60 -5.29
CA VAL A 12 -5.02 -14.23 -5.95
C VAL A 12 -6.34 -13.96 -5.20
N PRO A 13 -6.42 -14.08 -3.86
CA PRO A 13 -7.63 -13.74 -3.11
C PRO A 13 -8.09 -12.29 -3.28
N SER A 14 -7.19 -11.32 -3.48
CA SER A 14 -7.58 -9.91 -3.65
C SER A 14 -8.39 -9.67 -4.93
N PHE A 15 -8.25 -10.56 -5.93
CA PHE A 15 -9.05 -10.53 -7.16
C PHE A 15 -10.26 -11.46 -7.09
N LEU A 16 -10.10 -12.67 -6.56
CA LEU A 16 -11.19 -13.66 -6.51
C LEU A 16 -12.33 -13.23 -5.59
N MET A 17 -12.02 -12.70 -4.41
CA MET A 17 -13.04 -12.29 -3.44
C MET A 17 -14.02 -11.25 -3.99
N PRO A 18 -13.59 -10.12 -4.59
CA PRO A 18 -14.52 -9.14 -5.16
C PRO A 18 -15.19 -9.58 -6.47
N MET A 19 -14.69 -10.62 -7.13
CA MET A 19 -15.38 -11.28 -8.25
C MET A 19 -16.55 -12.14 -7.77
N LEU A 20 -16.34 -12.91 -6.70
CA LEU A 20 -17.33 -13.86 -6.17
C LEU A 20 -18.38 -13.20 -5.26
N VAL A 21 -17.96 -12.21 -4.46
CA VAL A 21 -18.81 -11.52 -3.49
C VAL A 21 -19.11 -10.10 -3.98
N VAL A 22 -20.16 -9.97 -4.78
CA VAL A 22 -20.58 -8.68 -5.34
C VAL A 22 -21.52 -7.96 -4.37
N GLY A 23 -21.14 -6.75 -3.95
CA GLY A 23 -21.99 -5.90 -3.13
C GLY A 23 -23.26 -5.47 -3.86
N LYS A 24 -24.38 -5.30 -3.15
CA LYS A 24 -25.68 -4.88 -3.73
C LYS A 24 -25.56 -3.61 -4.59
N VAL A 25 -24.74 -2.65 -4.17
CA VAL A 25 -24.50 -1.37 -4.86
C VAL A 25 -23.79 -1.55 -6.21
N ASP A 26 -22.93 -2.58 -6.33
CA ASP A 26 -22.14 -2.83 -7.54
C ASP A 26 -22.76 -3.94 -8.44
N SER A 27 -23.91 -4.47 -8.05
CA SER A 27 -24.57 -5.59 -8.74
C SER A 27 -25.09 -5.23 -10.13
N SER A 28 -25.53 -3.98 -10.33
CA SER A 28 -26.01 -3.43 -11.60
C SER A 28 -24.90 -2.81 -12.46
N ILE A 29 -23.67 -2.73 -11.95
CA ILE A 29 -22.54 -2.08 -12.62
C ILE A 29 -21.74 -3.13 -13.39
N CYS A 30 -21.39 -2.80 -14.64
CA CYS A 30 -20.50 -3.62 -15.46
C CYS A 30 -19.19 -3.89 -14.70
N TRP A 31 -18.66 -5.10 -14.84
CA TRP A 31 -17.50 -5.55 -14.07
C TRP A 31 -16.30 -4.59 -14.17
N MET A 32 -16.02 -4.06 -15.37
CA MET A 32 -14.90 -3.13 -15.60
C MET A 32 -15.07 -1.76 -14.93
N ASP A 33 -16.30 -1.35 -14.68
CA ASP A 33 -16.60 -0.06 -14.05
C ASP A 33 -16.65 -0.14 -12.52
N ARG A 34 -16.58 -1.36 -11.96
CA ARG A 34 -16.57 -1.56 -10.52
C ARG A 34 -15.35 -0.90 -9.90
N TYR A 35 -15.60 -0.28 -8.76
CA TYR A 35 -14.58 0.47 -8.02
C TYR A 35 -13.34 -0.37 -7.70
N TRP A 36 -13.52 -1.64 -7.31
CA TRP A 36 -12.41 -2.52 -6.99
C TRP A 36 -11.47 -2.77 -8.18
N VAL A 37 -11.98 -2.83 -9.41
CA VAL A 37 -11.15 -3.00 -10.62
C VAL A 37 -10.27 -1.79 -10.82
N LYS A 38 -10.83 -0.58 -10.70
CA LYS A 38 -10.09 0.68 -10.80
C LYS A 38 -9.05 0.81 -9.69
N ALA A 39 -9.41 0.47 -8.46
CA ALA A 39 -8.51 0.48 -7.31
C ALA A 39 -7.36 -0.53 -7.48
N SER A 40 -7.64 -1.76 -7.88
CA SER A 40 -6.61 -2.78 -8.11
C SER A 40 -5.69 -2.39 -9.25
N LEU A 41 -6.21 -1.88 -10.37
CA LEU A 41 -5.40 -1.42 -11.49
C LEU A 41 -4.49 -0.26 -11.10
N TRP A 42 -5.02 0.71 -10.35
CA TRP A 42 -4.22 1.81 -9.81
C TRP A 42 -3.07 1.30 -8.94
N ILE A 43 -3.35 0.38 -8.01
CA ILE A 43 -2.32 -0.18 -7.14
C ILE A 43 -1.32 -1.06 -7.93
N ILE A 44 -1.72 -1.74 -9.01
CA ILE A 44 -0.78 -2.45 -9.89
C ILE A 44 0.22 -1.46 -10.52
N ILE A 45 -0.28 -0.38 -11.12
CA ILE A 45 0.56 0.64 -11.75
C ILE A 45 1.48 1.26 -10.70
N PHE A 46 0.92 1.60 -9.55
CA PHE A 46 1.64 2.19 -8.43
C PHE A 46 2.73 1.25 -7.88
N SER A 47 2.40 -0.03 -7.69
CA SER A 47 3.34 -1.08 -7.27
C SER A 47 4.48 -1.22 -8.26
N TYR A 48 4.17 -1.20 -9.57
CA TYR A 48 5.19 -1.26 -10.62
C TYR A 48 6.12 -0.05 -10.56
N VAL A 49 5.58 1.17 -10.50
CA VAL A 49 6.39 2.39 -10.46
C VAL A 49 7.26 2.43 -9.19
N GLY A 50 6.67 2.11 -8.03
CA GLY A 50 7.38 2.11 -6.76
C GLY A 50 8.50 1.09 -6.71
N ASN A 51 8.21 -0.16 -7.06
CA ASN A 51 9.20 -1.23 -7.03
C ASN A 51 10.26 -1.09 -8.14
N TYR A 52 9.86 -0.71 -9.36
CA TYR A 52 10.80 -0.69 -10.50
C TYR A 52 11.72 0.53 -10.50
N PHE A 53 11.21 1.72 -10.17
CA PHE A 53 11.98 2.96 -10.26
C PHE A 53 12.46 3.43 -8.88
N TRP A 54 11.55 3.49 -7.91
CA TRP A 54 11.80 4.22 -6.68
C TRP A 54 12.46 3.36 -5.60
N THR A 55 12.30 2.04 -5.62
CA THR A 55 13.04 1.16 -4.71
C THR A 55 14.56 1.29 -4.84
N HIS A 56 15.07 1.68 -6.01
CA HIS A 56 16.49 1.98 -6.19
C HIS A 56 16.98 3.16 -5.36
N TYR A 57 16.11 4.12 -5.02
CA TYR A 57 16.44 5.18 -4.08
C TYR A 57 16.78 4.60 -2.70
N PHE A 58 16.02 3.61 -2.23
CA PHE A 58 16.33 2.94 -0.96
C PHE A 58 17.64 2.14 -1.06
N PHE A 59 17.94 1.54 -2.21
CA PHE A 59 19.19 0.84 -2.42
C PHE A 59 20.40 1.78 -2.41
N THR A 60 20.31 2.95 -3.05
CA THR A 60 21.43 3.88 -3.14
C THR A 60 21.61 4.74 -1.88
N VAL A 61 20.51 5.22 -1.29
CA VAL A 61 20.55 6.15 -0.15
C VAL A 61 20.66 5.42 1.19
N LEU A 62 20.00 4.27 1.33
CA LEU A 62 19.98 3.51 2.59
C LEU A 62 20.84 2.23 2.55
N GLY A 63 21.45 1.92 1.40
CA GLY A 63 22.23 0.69 1.23
C GLY A 63 21.38 -0.57 1.40
N ALA A 64 20.08 -0.50 1.13
CA ALA A 64 19.19 -1.62 1.34
C ALA A 64 19.35 -2.66 0.21
N SER A 65 19.22 -3.96 0.52
CA SER A 65 19.24 -5.00 -0.51
C SER A 65 18.42 -6.24 -0.14
N TYR A 66 17.74 -6.82 -1.14
CA TYR A 66 16.99 -8.07 -0.98
C TYR A 66 17.87 -9.29 -1.26
N THR A 67 18.00 -10.17 -0.27
CA THR A 67 18.88 -11.35 -0.32
C THR A 67 18.13 -12.67 -0.51
N PHE A 68 16.79 -12.69 -0.44
CA PHE A 68 16.03 -13.93 -0.58
C PHE A 68 16.01 -14.47 -2.03
N PRO A 69 15.99 -15.81 -2.19
CA PRO A 69 16.02 -16.45 -3.50
C PRO A 69 14.70 -16.24 -4.25
N SER A 70 14.76 -15.41 -5.30
CA SER A 70 13.61 -15.01 -6.10
C SER A 70 14.03 -14.61 -7.49
N TRP A 71 13.08 -14.64 -8.43
CA TRP A 71 13.26 -14.01 -9.73
C TRP A 71 13.23 -12.51 -9.54
N LYS A 72 14.22 -11.81 -10.08
CA LYS A 72 14.38 -10.36 -9.90
C LYS A 72 14.16 -9.64 -11.22
N MET A 73 13.50 -8.50 -11.16
CA MET A 73 13.40 -7.52 -12.24
C MET A 73 14.07 -6.25 -11.73
N ASN A 74 15.10 -5.79 -12.43
CA ASN A 74 15.90 -4.63 -12.00
C ASN A 74 16.42 -4.77 -10.55
N ASN A 75 16.99 -5.92 -10.19
CA ASN A 75 17.43 -6.26 -8.82
C ASN A 75 16.32 -6.34 -7.74
N VAL A 76 15.06 -6.11 -8.10
CA VAL A 76 13.92 -6.19 -7.17
C VAL A 76 13.18 -7.53 -7.37
N PRO A 77 12.95 -8.32 -6.31
CA PRO A 77 12.18 -9.56 -6.40
C PRO A 77 10.75 -9.37 -6.91
N HIS A 78 10.28 -10.22 -7.84
CA HIS A 78 8.88 -10.17 -8.30
C HIS A 78 7.86 -10.33 -7.16
N THR A 79 8.24 -11.05 -6.10
CA THR A 79 7.43 -11.17 -4.89
C THR A 79 7.06 -9.82 -4.28
N THR A 80 7.96 -8.82 -4.30
CA THR A 80 7.66 -7.52 -3.70
C THR A 80 6.58 -6.79 -4.50
N PHE A 81 6.58 -6.86 -5.83
CA PHE A 81 5.52 -6.28 -6.66
C PHE A 81 4.12 -6.84 -6.30
N LEU A 82 4.05 -8.16 -6.07
CA LEU A 82 2.82 -8.86 -5.68
C LEU A 82 2.39 -8.50 -4.25
N LEU A 83 3.34 -8.50 -3.32
CA LEU A 83 3.07 -8.22 -1.92
C LEU A 83 2.72 -6.75 -1.69
N THR A 84 3.42 -5.81 -2.33
CA THR A 84 3.08 -4.38 -2.35
C THR A 84 1.63 -4.18 -2.79
N HIS A 85 1.17 -4.90 -3.82
CA HIS A 85 -0.20 -4.79 -4.26
C HIS A 85 -1.21 -5.16 -3.16
N VAL A 86 -0.99 -6.29 -2.49
CA VAL A 86 -1.89 -6.78 -1.43
C VAL A 86 -1.84 -5.89 -0.20
N CYS A 87 -0.63 -5.50 0.23
CA CYS A 87 -0.44 -4.63 1.38
C CYS A 87 -1.12 -3.26 1.15
N PHE A 88 -0.85 -2.59 0.02
CA PHE A 88 -1.48 -1.29 -0.27
C PHE A 88 -3.00 -1.39 -0.37
N LEU A 89 -3.54 -2.44 -0.99
CA LEU A 89 -4.99 -2.66 -0.99
C LEU A 89 -5.54 -2.81 0.43
N PHE A 90 -4.90 -3.63 1.27
CA PHE A 90 -5.30 -3.82 2.67
C PHE A 90 -5.27 -2.50 3.46
N TYR A 91 -4.23 -1.70 3.26
CA TYR A 91 -4.05 -0.40 3.90
C TYR A 91 -5.12 0.60 3.49
N HIS A 92 -5.44 0.70 2.20
CA HIS A 92 -6.50 1.60 1.74
C HIS A 92 -7.89 1.11 2.14
N VAL A 93 -8.17 -0.19 2.15
CA VAL A 93 -9.44 -0.73 2.65
C VAL A 93 -9.61 -0.38 4.14
N THR A 94 -8.57 -0.62 4.95
CA THR A 94 -8.57 -0.29 6.38
C THR A 94 -8.73 1.21 6.58
N SER A 95 -8.01 2.04 5.82
CA SER A 95 -8.13 3.49 5.88
C SER A 95 -9.54 3.96 5.53
N ASN A 96 -10.15 3.44 4.46
CA ASN A 96 -11.50 3.80 4.06
C ASN A 96 -12.54 3.47 5.12
N ILE A 97 -12.38 2.36 5.84
CA ILE A 97 -13.24 2.04 6.99
C ILE A 97 -13.11 3.11 8.08
N THR A 98 -11.88 3.51 8.43
CA THR A 98 -11.65 4.55 9.43
C THR A 98 -12.14 5.93 9.00
N LEU A 99 -11.93 6.30 7.73
CA LEU A 99 -12.36 7.58 7.16
C LEU A 99 -13.89 7.70 7.12
N ARG A 100 -14.61 6.61 6.81
CA ARG A 100 -16.08 6.61 6.86
C ARG A 100 -16.62 6.80 8.28
N ARG A 101 -15.98 6.18 9.27
CA ARG A 101 -16.34 6.38 10.68
C ARG A 101 -16.04 7.82 11.10
N LEU A 102 -14.86 8.32 10.76
CA LEU A 102 -14.46 9.70 11.04
C LEU A 102 -15.43 10.70 10.43
N GLN A 103 -15.83 10.51 9.16
CA GLN A 103 -16.83 11.34 8.49
C GLN A 103 -18.15 11.42 9.26
N HIS A 104 -18.60 10.30 9.82
CA HIS A 104 -19.82 10.29 10.63
C HIS A 104 -19.64 11.06 11.94
N PHE A 105 -18.48 10.95 12.60
CA PHE A 105 -18.20 11.68 13.84
C PHE A 105 -18.04 13.19 13.66
N VAL A 106 -17.57 13.64 12.49
CA VAL A 106 -17.33 15.07 12.21
C VAL A 106 -18.44 15.71 11.39
N ALA A 107 -19.55 15.00 11.16
CA ALA A 107 -20.61 15.42 10.23
C ALA A 107 -21.25 16.77 10.61
N ASP A 108 -21.31 17.08 11.91
CA ASP A 108 -21.91 18.33 12.43
C ASP A 108 -20.94 19.53 12.38
N LEU A 109 -19.66 19.31 12.03
CA LEU A 109 -18.66 20.37 11.95
C LEU A 109 -18.69 21.09 10.59
N PRO A 110 -18.24 22.36 10.52
CA PRO A 110 -18.05 23.07 9.26
C PRO A 110 -17.16 22.30 8.26
N GLU A 111 -17.47 22.41 6.97
CA GLU A 111 -16.80 21.65 5.91
C GLU A 111 -15.27 21.80 5.92
N ASN A 112 -14.76 23.02 6.12
CA ASN A 112 -13.32 23.29 6.21
C ASN A 112 -12.64 22.48 7.33
N ILE A 113 -13.33 22.33 8.47
CA ILE A 113 -12.83 21.56 9.61
C ILE A 113 -12.89 20.06 9.30
N GLN A 114 -13.95 19.59 8.63
CA GLN A 114 -14.02 18.19 8.19
C GLN A 114 -12.86 17.83 7.25
N TRP A 115 -12.56 18.67 6.27
CA TRP A 115 -11.43 18.47 5.36
C TRP A 115 -10.09 18.47 6.09
N ALA A 116 -9.88 19.41 7.01
CA ALA A 116 -8.66 19.47 7.82
C ALA A 116 -8.49 18.19 8.66
N ILE A 117 -9.56 17.71 9.31
CA ILE A 117 -9.52 16.50 10.13
C ILE A 117 -9.26 15.26 9.26
N LYS A 118 -9.89 15.14 8.09
CA LYS A 118 -9.62 14.05 7.14
C LYS A 118 -8.18 14.04 6.67
N ALA A 119 -7.66 15.20 6.26
CA ALA A 119 -6.28 15.33 5.79
C ALA A 119 -5.29 14.97 6.91
N ALA A 120 -5.51 15.49 8.13
CA ALA A 120 -4.71 15.14 9.29
C ALA A 120 -4.76 13.64 9.59
N TRP A 121 -5.94 13.01 9.51
CA TRP A 121 -6.11 11.58 9.72
C TRP A 121 -5.35 10.75 8.68
N ILE A 122 -5.44 11.12 7.40
CA ILE A 122 -4.69 10.46 6.32
C ILE A 122 -3.19 10.56 6.56
N LEU A 123 -2.68 11.75 6.93
CA LEU A 123 -1.25 11.94 7.23
C LEU A 123 -0.78 11.07 8.40
N VAL A 124 -1.53 11.08 9.51
CA VAL A 124 -1.21 10.27 10.69
C VAL A 124 -1.23 8.79 10.36
N LEU A 125 -2.29 8.32 9.66
CA LEU A 125 -2.42 6.92 9.31
C LEU A 125 -1.35 6.48 8.30
N ALA A 126 -1.04 7.31 7.30
CA ALA A 126 0.01 7.04 6.32
C ALA A 126 1.37 6.88 7.00
N TYR A 127 1.71 7.79 7.91
CA TYR A 127 2.96 7.70 8.68
C TYR A 127 2.97 6.48 9.61
N PHE A 128 1.86 6.20 10.28
CA PHE A 128 1.74 5.04 11.18
C PHE A 128 1.94 3.71 10.42
N ILE A 129 1.28 3.53 9.27
CA ILE A 129 1.43 2.32 8.45
C ILE A 129 2.84 2.24 7.88
N ALA A 130 3.40 3.35 7.37
CA ALA A 130 4.77 3.39 6.88
C ALA A 130 5.79 2.99 7.96
N TYR A 131 5.58 3.44 9.20
CA TYR A 131 6.40 3.04 10.34
C TYR A 131 6.28 1.56 10.66
N LEU A 132 5.07 1.00 10.70
CA LEU A 132 4.86 -0.44 10.92
C LEU A 132 5.47 -1.30 9.81
N GLU A 133 5.33 -0.89 8.55
CA GLU A 133 5.99 -1.54 7.40
C GLU A 133 7.50 -1.51 7.56
N THR A 134 8.06 -0.34 7.93
CA THR A 134 9.49 -0.20 8.15
C THR A 134 9.98 -1.12 9.28
N LEU A 135 9.21 -1.24 10.37
CA LEU A 135 9.49 -2.17 11.47
C LEU A 135 9.38 -3.64 11.06
N ALA A 136 8.37 -4.01 10.27
CA ALA A 136 8.19 -5.38 9.81
C ALA A 136 9.35 -5.78 8.88
N ILE A 137 9.68 -4.90 7.94
CA ILE A 137 10.72 -5.10 6.94
C ILE A 137 12.12 -5.09 7.57
N SER A 138 12.36 -4.27 8.61
CA SER A 138 13.66 -4.24 9.31
C SER A 138 13.97 -5.51 10.12
N ASN A 139 12.92 -6.27 10.48
CA ASN A 139 13.04 -7.56 11.15
C ASN A 139 13.03 -8.75 10.17
N PHE A 140 12.86 -8.51 8.86
CA PHE A 140 12.88 -9.57 7.88
C PHE A 140 14.33 -10.01 7.59
N PRO A 141 14.68 -11.30 7.77
CA PRO A 141 16.06 -11.76 7.71
C PRO A 141 16.71 -11.64 6.33
N TYR A 142 15.91 -11.49 5.27
CA TYR A 142 16.40 -11.40 3.89
C TYR A 142 16.31 -10.00 3.29
N TYR A 143 16.30 -8.98 4.15
CA TYR A 143 16.43 -7.60 3.74
C TYR A 143 17.49 -6.91 4.59
N GLU A 144 18.63 -6.66 3.95
CA GLU A 144 19.80 -6.11 4.61
C GLU A 144 19.81 -4.59 4.51
N PHE A 145 20.30 -3.95 5.58
CA PHE A 145 20.48 -2.51 5.66
C PHE A 145 21.86 -2.19 6.21
N VAL A 146 22.50 -1.17 5.64
CA VAL A 146 23.75 -0.63 6.17
C VAL A 146 23.48 0.15 7.46
N ASP A 147 22.42 0.98 7.48
CA ASP A 147 22.01 1.75 8.65
C ASP A 147 20.50 1.63 8.94
N ARG A 148 20.15 0.81 9.94
CA ARG A 148 18.77 0.62 10.39
C ARG A 148 18.17 1.88 11.03
N ALA A 149 18.98 2.73 11.66
CA ALA A 149 18.47 3.94 12.30
C ALA A 149 18.03 4.98 11.26
N SER A 150 18.77 5.11 10.16
CA SER A 150 18.36 5.92 9.01
C SER A 150 17.11 5.37 8.32
N MET A 151 16.95 4.04 8.24
CA MET A 151 15.73 3.42 7.71
C MET A 151 14.48 3.82 8.52
N TYR A 152 14.56 3.79 9.86
CA TYR A 152 13.42 4.19 10.70
C TYR A 152 13.04 5.65 10.60
N LYS A 153 14.00 6.55 10.38
CA LYS A 153 13.74 8.01 10.34
C LYS A 153 13.43 8.53 8.95
N VAL A 154 14.27 8.16 7.98
CA VAL A 154 14.23 8.68 6.61
C VAL A 154 13.42 7.74 5.73
N GLY A 155 13.62 6.44 5.87
CA GLY A 155 12.90 5.43 5.10
C GLY A 155 11.37 5.49 5.32
N SER A 156 10.94 5.58 6.59
CA SER A 156 9.52 5.71 6.93
C SER A 156 8.86 6.97 6.36
N LEU A 157 9.56 8.11 6.35
CA LEU A 157 9.05 9.36 5.78
C LEU A 157 8.85 9.24 4.27
N PHE A 158 9.82 8.69 3.54
CA PHE A 158 9.68 8.43 2.11
C PHE A 158 8.59 7.40 1.82
N TYR A 159 8.49 6.35 2.64
CA TYR A 159 7.45 5.34 2.51
C TYR A 159 6.05 5.93 2.74
N ALA A 160 5.91 6.88 3.68
CA ALA A 160 4.65 7.58 3.92
C ALA A 160 4.17 8.40 2.71
N ILE A 161 5.07 8.94 1.89
CA ILE A 161 4.71 9.65 0.65
C ILE A 161 3.97 8.70 -0.31
N TYR A 162 4.39 7.43 -0.39
CA TYR A 162 3.70 6.46 -1.25
C TYR A 162 2.25 6.25 -0.82
N PHE A 163 2.00 6.17 0.48
CA PHE A 163 0.63 6.09 0.99
C PHE A 163 -0.18 7.32 0.62
N ILE A 164 0.36 8.52 0.83
CA ILE A 164 -0.35 9.77 0.54
C ILE A 164 -0.70 9.87 -0.95
N VAL A 165 0.25 9.57 -1.84
CA VAL A 165 0.04 9.68 -3.30
C VAL A 165 -0.95 8.63 -3.83
N SER A 166 -1.10 7.50 -3.16
CA SER A 166 -2.03 6.46 -3.57
C SER A 166 -3.48 6.71 -3.12
N PHE A 167 -3.72 7.59 -2.14
CA PHE A 167 -5.05 7.92 -1.59
C PHE A 167 -6.09 8.53 -2.55
N PRO A 168 -5.77 9.36 -3.56
CA PRO A 168 -6.79 10.04 -4.36
C PRO A 168 -7.82 9.10 -5.03
N MET A 169 -7.39 7.90 -5.42
CA MET A 169 -8.28 6.88 -6.00
C MET A 169 -9.16 6.16 -4.97
N PHE A 170 -8.92 6.40 -3.68
CA PHE A 170 -9.65 5.77 -2.56
C PHE A 170 -10.56 6.70 -1.78
N LEU A 171 -10.50 8.00 -2.03
CA LEU A 171 -11.43 8.98 -1.48
C LEU A 171 -12.78 8.85 -2.20
N ARG A 172 -13.77 8.27 -1.51
CA ARG A 172 -15.15 8.10 -1.98
C ARG A 172 -16.14 8.35 -0.86
#